data_AF-A0A5N4B6Z4-F1
#
_entry.id   AF-A0A5N4B6Z4-F1
#
_cell.length_a   1.000
_cell.length_b   1.000
_cell.length_c   1.000
_cell.angle_alpha   90.00
_cell.angle_beta   90.00
_cell.angle_gamma   90.00
#
_symmetry.space_group_name_H-M   'P 1'
#
loop_
_entity.id
_entity.type
_entity.pdbx_description
1 polymer ?
#
loop_
_entity_poly.entity_id
_entity_poly.type
_entity_poly.pdbx_seq_one_letter_code
_entity_poly.pdbx_strand_id
1 'polypeptide(L)'
;LMAVFNGISAFTPHLRNLNILIRSDNTTAISCINRMGSVSHTRLNMISRQIWDWCEERNLWISAAYVSSKENWKADAESRALLPETEWSLHQSEFEFIVSIFGNPEIDLFASKENKKCKRYISWKRNSSAEAVDAFTVPWKECFFYAFPPFSLILRTLRKIIEEEATGIVVVPFWKSQPWYPLFCKLSIDKIIHLGPNDNLLVC
;
A
#
# COMPACT_ATOMS: atom_id res chain seq x y z
N LEU A 1 -6.52 13.45 5.36
CA LEU A 1 -5.31 14.28 5.09
C LEU A 1 -4.35 13.62 4.13
N MET A 2 -3.90 12.37 4.36
CA MET A 2 -2.96 11.71 3.42
C MET A 2 -3.54 11.57 2.00
N ALA A 3 -4.81 11.17 1.87
CA ALA A 3 -5.49 11.14 0.57
C ALA A 3 -5.53 12.51 -0.11
N VAL A 4 -5.66 13.59 0.65
CA VAL A 4 -5.61 14.97 0.13
C VAL A 4 -4.21 15.31 -0.36
N PHE A 5 -3.17 15.01 0.43
CA PHE A 5 -1.79 15.25 0.04
C PHE A 5 -1.41 14.49 -1.23
N ASN A 6 -1.79 13.21 -1.31
CA ASN A 6 -1.57 12.39 -2.50
C ASN A 6 -2.31 12.95 -3.73
N GLY A 7 -3.57 13.37 -3.56
CA GLY A 7 -4.35 14.00 -4.64
C GLY A 7 -3.69 15.29 -5.14
N ILE A 8 -3.32 16.19 -4.23
CA ILE A 8 -2.64 17.44 -4.57
C ILE A 8 -1.32 17.15 -5.30
N SER A 9 -0.46 16.29 -4.72
CA SER A 9 0.86 15.97 -5.27
C SER A 9 0.79 15.30 -6.64
N ALA A 10 -0.24 14.45 -6.87
CA ALA A 10 -0.39 13.73 -8.13
C ALA A 10 -1.01 14.57 -9.25
N PHE A 11 -2.04 15.38 -8.94
CA PHE A 11 -2.81 16.10 -9.96
C PHE A 11 -2.33 17.53 -10.20
N THR A 12 -1.59 18.12 -9.25
CA THR A 12 -1.17 19.52 -9.34
C THR A 12 0.34 19.79 -9.42
N PRO A 13 1.23 18.84 -9.78
CA PRO A 13 2.68 19.05 -9.68
C PRO A 13 3.21 20.18 -10.57
N HIS A 14 2.52 20.49 -11.67
CA HIS A 14 2.87 21.55 -12.62
C HIS A 14 2.10 22.86 -12.41
N LEU A 15 1.12 22.87 -11.49
CA LEU A 15 0.30 24.04 -11.23
C LEU A 15 1.06 25.02 -10.34
N ARG A 16 0.91 26.32 -10.62
CA ARG A 16 1.44 27.42 -9.82
C ARG A 16 0.48 28.60 -9.84
N ASN A 17 0.47 29.40 -8.77
CA ASN A 17 -0.32 30.64 -8.68
C ASN A 17 -1.84 30.42 -8.83
N LEU A 18 -2.39 29.35 -8.22
CA LEU A 18 -3.80 28.98 -8.33
C LEU A 18 -4.43 28.72 -6.97
N ASN A 19 -5.75 28.88 -6.93
CA ASN A 19 -6.59 28.48 -5.81
C ASN A 19 -7.18 27.09 -6.08
N ILE A 20 -7.01 26.16 -5.15
CA ILE A 20 -7.52 24.79 -5.26
C ILE A 20 -8.59 24.58 -4.19
N LEU A 21 -9.78 24.16 -4.62
CA LEU A 21 -10.85 23.74 -3.73
C LEU A 21 -10.83 22.21 -3.57
N ILE A 22 -10.61 21.76 -2.33
CA ILE A 22 -10.63 20.35 -1.94
C ILE A 22 -12.02 20.03 -1.41
N ARG A 23 -12.72 19.09 -2.04
CA ARG A 23 -14.02 18.61 -1.56
C ARG A 23 -13.83 17.30 -0.80
N SER A 24 -14.25 17.27 0.47
CA SER A 24 -14.14 16.08 1.33
C SER A 24 -15.40 15.93 2.16
N ASP A 25 -15.75 14.70 2.52
CA ASP A 25 -16.79 14.40 3.52
C ASP A 25 -16.22 14.28 4.95
N ASN A 26 -14.89 14.27 5.10
CA ASN A 26 -14.22 14.16 6.39
C ASN A 26 -14.02 15.55 7.01
N THR A 27 -14.88 15.89 7.97
CA THR A 27 -14.89 17.18 8.67
C THR A 27 -13.59 17.50 9.40
N THR A 28 -12.90 16.49 9.95
CA THR A 28 -11.59 16.66 10.59
C THR A 28 -10.53 17.06 9.57
N ALA A 29 -10.51 16.43 8.40
CA ALA A 29 -9.57 16.79 7.33
C ALA A 29 -9.84 18.21 6.80
N ILE A 30 -11.11 18.58 6.63
CA ILE A 30 -11.51 19.95 6.25
C ILE A 30 -10.99 20.98 7.26
N SER A 31 -11.24 20.74 8.55
CA SER A 31 -10.80 21.61 9.63
C SER A 31 -9.27 21.76 9.64
N CYS A 32 -8.55 20.66 9.50
CA CYS A 32 -7.08 20.67 9.49
C CYS A 32 -6.51 21.48 8.30
N ILE A 33 -7.10 21.36 7.11
CA ILE A 33 -6.66 22.11 5.92
C ILE A 33 -6.93 23.60 6.13
N ASN A 34 -8.18 23.97 6.45
CA ASN A 34 -8.60 25.37 6.55
C ASN A 34 -7.93 26.10 7.71
N ARG A 35 -7.53 25.38 8.76
CA ARG A 35 -6.79 25.93 9.91
C ARG A 35 -5.28 25.78 9.80
N MET A 36 -4.79 25.22 8.69
CA MET A 36 -3.37 24.96 8.44
C MET A 36 -2.69 24.10 9.52
N GLY A 37 -3.45 23.21 10.16
CA GLY A 37 -2.95 22.44 11.28
C GLY A 37 -4.03 21.84 12.16
N SER A 38 -3.58 21.07 13.14
CA SER A 38 -4.42 20.51 14.19
C SER A 38 -3.77 20.74 15.54
N VAL A 39 -4.55 21.27 16.49
CA VAL A 39 -4.05 21.56 17.85
C VAL A 39 -4.08 20.32 18.74
N SER A 40 -4.96 19.37 18.44
CA SER A 40 -5.24 18.21 19.28
C SER A 40 -4.48 16.95 18.89
N HIS A 41 -3.91 16.88 17.68
CA HIS A 41 -3.30 15.65 17.16
C HIS A 41 -2.00 15.93 16.40
N THR A 42 -0.86 15.58 17.00
CA THR A 42 0.48 15.83 16.46
C THR A 42 0.68 15.26 15.06
N ARG A 43 0.20 14.03 14.80
CA ARG A 43 0.32 13.38 13.48
C ARG A 43 -0.49 14.11 12.40
N LEU A 44 -1.70 14.57 12.72
CA LEU A 44 -2.53 15.33 11.78
C LEU A 44 -1.93 16.71 11.51
N ASN A 45 -1.35 17.33 12.54
CA ASN A 45 -0.65 18.61 12.39
C ASN A 45 0.56 18.49 11.46
N MET A 46 1.38 17.46 11.66
CA MET A 46 2.54 17.18 10.81
C MET A 46 2.14 17.02 9.34
N ILE A 47 1.11 16.21 9.03
CA ILE A 47 0.65 16.02 7.65
C ILE A 47 0.05 17.33 7.08
N SER A 48 -0.67 18.11 7.90
CA SER A 48 -1.24 19.39 7.45
C SER A 48 -0.16 20.40 7.08
N ARG A 49 0.93 20.45 7.86
CA ARG A 49 2.10 21.28 7.54
C ARG A 49 2.77 20.83 6.24
N GLN A 50 2.99 19.53 6.07
CA GLN A 50 3.54 19.00 4.82
C GLN A 50 2.72 19.38 3.58
N ILE A 51 1.38 19.38 3.70
CA ILE A 51 0.49 19.82 2.62
C ILE A 51 0.72 21.30 2.32
N TRP A 52 0.75 22.17 3.34
CA TRP A 52 0.91 23.61 3.16
C TRP A 52 2.31 23.99 2.68
N ASP A 53 3.36 23.36 3.20
CA ASP A 53 4.75 23.55 2.74
C ASP A 53 4.86 23.22 1.25
N TRP A 54 4.28 22.10 0.80
CA TRP A 54 4.26 21.70 -0.62
C TRP A 54 3.52 22.71 -1.50
N CYS A 55 2.43 23.29 -0.99
CA CYS A 55 1.64 24.28 -1.71
C CYS A 55 2.35 25.64 -1.77
N GLU A 56 3.03 26.05 -0.69
CA GLU A 56 3.78 27.30 -0.58
C GLU A 56 4.91 27.37 -1.61
N GLU A 57 5.70 26.30 -1.77
CA GLU A 57 6.74 26.19 -2.80
C GLU A 57 6.23 26.44 -4.24
N ARG A 58 4.92 26.29 -4.46
CA ARG A 58 4.24 26.42 -5.76
C ARG A 58 3.33 27.63 -5.84
N ASN A 59 3.28 28.45 -4.79
CA ASN A 59 2.33 29.54 -4.63
C ASN A 59 0.88 29.08 -4.92
N LEU A 60 0.52 27.92 -4.37
CA LEU A 60 -0.84 27.38 -4.43
C LEU A 60 -1.55 27.71 -3.13
N TRP A 61 -2.78 28.19 -3.23
CA TRP A 61 -3.64 28.40 -2.07
C TRP A 61 -4.73 27.35 -2.06
N ILE A 62 -4.86 26.63 -0.95
CA ILE A 62 -5.84 25.56 -0.83
C ILE A 62 -6.94 25.93 0.17
N SER A 63 -8.15 25.48 -0.12
CA SER A 63 -9.29 25.55 0.80
C SER A 63 -10.06 24.24 0.74
N ALA A 64 -10.69 23.84 1.84
CA ALA A 64 -11.48 22.63 1.92
C ALA A 64 -12.96 22.95 2.19
N ALA A 65 -13.84 22.29 1.45
CA ALA A 65 -15.28 22.39 1.63
C ALA A 65 -15.91 21.00 1.76
N TYR A 66 -17.02 20.95 2.49
CA TYR A 66 -17.79 19.73 2.65
C TYR A 66 -18.43 19.32 1.31
N VAL A 67 -18.44 18.02 1.06
CA VAL A 67 -19.30 17.38 0.04
C VAL A 67 -20.04 16.24 0.70
N SER A 68 -21.30 16.04 0.32
CA SER A 68 -22.10 14.97 0.89
C SER A 68 -21.54 13.60 0.50
N SER A 69 -21.59 12.60 1.40
CA SER A 69 -21.10 11.25 1.07
C SER A 69 -21.82 10.62 -0.13
N LYS A 70 -23.08 11.02 -0.39
CA LYS A 70 -23.82 10.61 -1.60
C LYS A 70 -23.18 11.12 -2.89
N GLU A 71 -22.58 12.31 -2.87
CA GLU A 71 -21.88 12.90 -4.02
C GLU A 71 -20.40 12.50 -4.05
N ASN A 72 -19.81 12.18 -2.90
CA ASN A 72 -18.45 11.67 -2.75
C ASN A 72 -18.33 10.17 -3.06
N TRP A 73 -19.42 9.52 -3.51
CA TRP A 73 -19.49 8.07 -3.66
C TRP A 73 -18.38 7.49 -4.54
N LYS A 74 -17.91 8.21 -5.56
CA LYS A 74 -16.78 7.75 -6.40
C LYS A 74 -15.50 7.69 -5.60
N ALA A 75 -15.14 8.76 -4.88
CA ALA A 75 -13.92 8.77 -4.08
C ALA A 75 -14.01 7.80 -2.89
N ASP A 76 -15.18 7.69 -2.25
CA ASP A 76 -15.42 6.73 -1.18
C ASP A 76 -15.33 5.28 -1.71
N ALA A 77 -15.99 4.97 -2.84
CA ALA A 77 -15.90 3.67 -3.49
C ALA A 77 -14.48 3.33 -3.91
N GLU A 78 -13.72 4.24 -4.51
CA GLU A 78 -12.31 4.04 -4.87
C GLU A 78 -11.41 3.89 -3.62
N SER A 79 -11.72 4.60 -2.53
CA SER A 79 -11.00 4.44 -1.26
C SER A 79 -11.29 3.09 -0.59
N ARG A 80 -12.49 2.53 -0.80
CA ARG A 80 -12.91 1.20 -0.29
C ARG A 80 -12.56 0.07 -1.24
N ALA A 81 -12.37 0.36 -2.53
CA ALA A 81 -11.84 -0.57 -3.52
C ALA A 81 -10.37 -0.89 -3.24
N LEU A 82 -9.66 -0.02 -2.51
CA LEU A 82 -8.48 -0.40 -1.77
C LEU A 82 -8.95 -1.28 -0.62
N LEU A 83 -8.88 -2.59 -0.81
CA LEU A 83 -9.11 -3.52 0.27
C LEU A 83 -8.19 -3.11 1.43
N PRO A 84 -8.70 -2.95 2.67
CA PRO A 84 -7.84 -2.79 3.85
C PRO A 84 -6.75 -3.88 3.92
N GLU A 85 -7.06 -5.06 3.36
CA GLU A 85 -6.17 -6.21 3.15
C GLU A 85 -4.94 -5.93 2.26
N THR A 86 -4.92 -4.84 1.49
CA THR A 86 -3.77 -4.44 0.65
C THR A 86 -2.68 -3.71 1.43
N GLU A 87 -2.96 -3.23 2.64
CA GLU A 87 -1.95 -2.54 3.47
C GLU A 87 -1.34 -3.42 4.56
N TRP A 88 -1.96 -4.57 4.88
CA TRP A 88 -1.36 -5.51 5.82
C TRP A 88 -0.02 -6.00 5.29
N SER A 89 0.99 -5.87 6.13
CA SER A 89 2.33 -6.38 5.91
C SER A 89 2.74 -7.26 7.07
N LEU A 90 3.62 -8.22 6.80
CA LEU A 90 4.22 -9.01 7.84
C LEU A 90 5.07 -8.11 8.75
N HIS A 91 5.05 -8.31 10.06
CA HIS A 91 5.91 -7.56 10.97
C HIS A 91 7.39 -7.74 10.61
N GLN A 92 8.20 -6.71 10.85
CA GLN A 92 9.58 -6.69 10.39
C GLN A 92 10.44 -7.83 10.95
N SER A 93 10.26 -8.17 12.23
CA SER A 93 10.98 -9.29 12.86
C SER A 93 10.64 -10.64 12.23
N GLU A 94 9.38 -10.82 11.81
CA GLU A 94 8.90 -12.05 11.20
C GLU A 94 9.41 -12.16 9.75
N PHE A 95 9.47 -11.04 9.04
CA PHE A 95 10.14 -10.95 7.74
C PHE A 95 11.64 -11.29 7.84
N GLU A 96 12.35 -10.74 8.83
CA GLU A 96 13.76 -11.05 9.06
C GLU A 96 13.98 -12.53 9.40
N PHE A 97 13.08 -13.12 10.19
CA PHE A 97 13.11 -14.53 10.51
C PHE A 97 12.97 -15.42 9.26
N ILE A 98 11.97 -15.19 8.40
CA ILE A 98 11.80 -16.00 7.17
C ILE A 98 12.97 -15.80 6.19
N VAL A 99 13.51 -14.58 6.09
CA VAL A 99 14.67 -14.27 5.25
C VAL A 99 15.93 -14.98 5.74
N SER A 100 16.10 -15.12 7.06
CA SER A 100 17.22 -15.87 7.63
C SER A 100 17.22 -17.36 7.25
N ILE A 101 16.06 -17.90 6.87
CA ILE A 101 15.89 -19.31 6.51
C ILE A 101 15.92 -19.51 5.00
N PHE A 102 15.19 -18.69 4.23
CA PHE A 102 15.02 -18.87 2.79
C PHE A 102 15.94 -18.01 1.93
N GLY A 103 16.68 -17.07 2.54
CA GLY A 103 17.54 -16.13 1.84
C GLY A 103 16.90 -14.76 1.60
N ASN A 104 17.69 -13.84 1.04
CA ASN A 104 17.31 -12.44 0.87
C ASN A 104 16.57 -12.21 -0.47
N PRO A 105 15.27 -11.87 -0.46
CA PRO A 105 14.54 -11.48 -1.66
C PRO A 105 15.04 -10.14 -2.22
N GLU A 106 15.06 -10.03 -3.54
CA GLU A 106 15.49 -8.83 -4.26
C GLU A 106 14.39 -7.78 -4.38
N ILE A 107 13.14 -8.24 -4.46
CA ILE A 107 11.97 -7.41 -4.76
C ILE A 107 10.75 -7.84 -3.93
N ASP A 108 10.00 -6.86 -3.46
CA ASP A 108 8.70 -7.05 -2.81
C ASP A 108 7.57 -6.79 -3.81
N LEU A 109 6.79 -7.82 -4.13
CA LEU A 109 5.78 -7.75 -5.20
C LEU A 109 4.50 -7.03 -4.79
N PHE A 110 4.17 -6.98 -3.50
CA PHE A 110 2.86 -6.52 -3.04
C PHE A 110 3.02 -5.50 -1.91
N ALA A 111 3.68 -4.38 -2.22
CA ALA A 111 4.03 -3.38 -1.21
C ALA A 111 3.75 -1.93 -1.62
N SER A 112 3.58 -1.09 -0.61
CA SER A 112 3.60 0.37 -0.71
C SER A 112 4.99 0.91 -0.32
N LYS A 113 5.16 2.23 -0.39
CA LYS A 113 6.42 2.87 0.06
C LYS A 113 6.61 2.70 1.57
N GLU A 114 5.50 2.60 2.29
CA GLU A 114 5.42 2.58 3.74
C GLU A 114 5.68 1.18 4.31
N ASN A 115 5.27 0.12 3.61
CA ASN A 115 5.31 -1.25 4.15
C ASN A 115 6.27 -2.22 3.43
N LYS A 116 7.00 -1.74 2.41
CA LYS A 116 7.96 -2.56 1.66
C LYS A 116 8.98 -3.27 2.55
N LYS A 117 9.26 -4.52 2.22
CA LYS A 117 10.28 -5.34 2.88
C LYS A 117 11.61 -5.38 2.14
N CYS A 118 11.57 -5.06 0.84
CA CYS A 118 12.74 -5.01 -0.02
C CYS A 118 13.05 -3.57 -0.45
N LYS A 119 14.30 -3.32 -0.89
CA LYS A 119 14.68 -2.01 -1.44
C LYS A 119 13.89 -1.70 -2.70
N ARG A 120 13.81 -2.67 -3.61
CA ARG A 120 12.97 -2.69 -4.81
C ARG A 120 11.60 -3.23 -4.45
N TYR A 121 10.54 -2.63 -4.96
CA TYR A 121 9.18 -3.06 -4.70
C TYR A 121 8.24 -2.63 -5.81
N ILE A 122 7.14 -3.37 -5.94
CA ILE A 122 6.05 -3.09 -6.86
C ILE A 122 4.83 -2.68 -6.06
N SER A 123 4.18 -1.61 -6.53
CA SER A 123 3.01 -1.03 -5.88
C SER A 123 1.79 -1.18 -6.75
N TRP A 124 0.63 -1.43 -6.13
CA TRP A 124 -0.65 -1.39 -6.86
C TRP A 124 -0.94 -0.02 -7.47
N LYS A 125 -0.47 1.05 -6.82
CA LYS A 125 -0.63 2.44 -7.28
C LYS A 125 0.64 2.99 -7.91
N ARG A 126 0.48 4.00 -8.77
CA ARG A 126 1.61 4.82 -9.21
C ARG A 126 2.30 5.43 -8.01
N ASN A 127 3.58 5.09 -7.85
CA ASN A 127 4.48 5.67 -6.87
C ASN A 127 5.80 5.95 -7.59
N SER A 128 6.33 7.15 -7.47
CA SER A 128 7.58 7.54 -8.14
C SER A 128 8.80 6.71 -7.69
N SER A 129 8.70 6.03 -6.55
CA SER A 129 9.75 5.19 -5.98
C SER A 129 9.49 3.69 -6.14
N ALA A 130 8.36 3.28 -6.71
CA ALA A 130 8.09 1.88 -7.03
C ALA A 130 8.69 1.54 -8.41
N GLU A 131 9.16 0.31 -8.56
CA GLU A 131 9.77 -0.16 -9.81
C GLU A 131 8.75 -0.32 -10.93
N ALA A 132 7.53 -0.75 -10.57
CA ALA A 132 6.42 -0.89 -11.49
C ALA A 132 5.08 -0.64 -10.78
N VAL A 133 4.01 -0.61 -11.58
CA VAL A 133 2.63 -0.59 -11.10
C VAL A 133 2.01 -1.94 -11.43
N ASP A 134 1.36 -2.58 -10.45
CA ASP A 134 0.77 -3.93 -10.55
C ASP A 134 1.81 -5.02 -10.85
N ALA A 135 2.09 -5.87 -9.84
CA ALA A 135 3.06 -6.95 -9.96
C ALA A 135 2.71 -7.97 -11.04
N PHE A 136 1.45 -8.11 -11.43
CA PHE A 136 1.09 -9.06 -12.48
C PHE A 136 1.52 -8.60 -13.89
N THR A 137 1.93 -7.34 -14.05
CA THR A 137 2.34 -6.76 -15.34
C THR A 137 3.83 -6.95 -15.66
N VAL A 138 4.62 -7.45 -14.71
CA VAL A 138 6.07 -7.65 -14.89
C VAL A 138 6.45 -9.14 -14.79
N PRO A 139 7.57 -9.57 -15.38
CA PRO A 139 8.11 -10.92 -15.18
C PRO A 139 8.63 -11.12 -13.75
N TRP A 140 8.38 -12.29 -13.17
CA TRP A 140 8.86 -12.73 -11.85
C TRP A 140 10.02 -13.73 -11.95
N LYS A 141 10.18 -14.38 -13.11
CA LYS A 141 11.17 -15.46 -13.32
C LYS A 141 12.62 -15.06 -13.01
N GLU A 142 12.98 -13.81 -13.28
CA GLU A 142 14.37 -13.34 -13.21
C GLU A 142 14.81 -12.82 -11.83
N CYS A 143 13.92 -12.83 -10.83
CA CYS A 143 14.23 -12.29 -9.50
C CYS A 143 13.75 -13.22 -8.40
N PHE A 144 14.58 -13.42 -7.37
CA PHE A 144 14.11 -14.07 -6.15
C PHE A 144 13.23 -13.08 -5.37
N PHE A 145 11.92 -13.32 -5.34
CA PHE A 145 10.95 -12.32 -4.84
C PHE A 145 10.43 -12.64 -3.44
N TYR A 146 9.85 -11.63 -2.79
CA TYR A 146 8.95 -11.76 -1.65
C TYR A 146 7.53 -11.38 -2.06
N ALA A 147 6.55 -12.19 -1.66
CA ALA A 147 5.15 -11.95 -1.90
C ALA A 147 4.32 -12.18 -0.64
N PHE A 148 3.68 -11.11 -0.17
CA PHE A 148 2.55 -11.19 0.77
C PHE A 148 1.32 -10.58 0.09
N PRO A 149 0.67 -11.32 -0.83
CA PRO A 149 -0.40 -10.76 -1.65
C PRO A 149 -1.65 -10.50 -0.82
N PRO A 150 -2.48 -9.52 -1.23
CA PRO A 150 -3.86 -9.42 -0.77
C PRO A 150 -4.57 -10.76 -0.90
N PHE A 151 -5.43 -11.11 0.06
CA PHE A 151 -5.93 -12.49 0.18
C PHE A 151 -6.73 -12.95 -1.04
N SER A 152 -7.45 -12.03 -1.68
CA SER A 152 -8.17 -12.27 -2.93
C SER A 152 -7.27 -12.56 -4.14
N LEU A 153 -5.99 -12.21 -4.07
CA LEU A 153 -5.01 -12.37 -5.15
C LEU A 153 -4.09 -13.57 -4.97
N ILE A 154 -4.20 -14.33 -3.88
CA ILE A 154 -3.34 -15.50 -3.61
C ILE A 154 -3.39 -16.50 -4.78
N LEU A 155 -4.58 -16.91 -5.22
CA LEU A 155 -4.70 -17.89 -6.30
C LEU A 155 -4.08 -17.40 -7.61
N ARG A 156 -4.24 -16.10 -7.93
CA ARG A 156 -3.64 -15.48 -9.12
C ARG A 156 -2.12 -15.45 -9.00
N THR A 157 -1.60 -15.15 -7.81
CA THR A 157 -0.16 -15.17 -7.49
C THR A 157 0.43 -16.57 -7.72
N LEU A 158 -0.21 -17.61 -7.19
CA LEU A 158 0.25 -18.99 -7.39
C LEU A 158 0.21 -19.43 -8.86
N ARG A 159 -0.80 -19.00 -9.63
CA ARG A 159 -0.85 -19.29 -11.07
C ARG A 159 0.29 -18.65 -11.83
N LYS A 160 0.60 -17.38 -11.56
CA LYS A 160 1.72 -16.69 -12.22
C LYS A 160 3.06 -17.33 -11.88
N ILE A 161 3.24 -17.80 -10.63
CA ILE A 161 4.42 -18.59 -10.23
C ILE A 161 4.59 -19.83 -11.11
N ILE A 162 3.50 -20.54 -11.39
CA ILE A 162 3.53 -21.73 -12.26
C ILE A 162 3.84 -21.34 -13.71
N GLU A 163 3.13 -20.35 -14.24
CA GLU A 163 3.25 -19.91 -15.63
C GLU A 163 4.65 -19.41 -15.97
N GLU A 164 5.32 -18.77 -15.02
CA GLU A 164 6.65 -18.19 -15.22
C GLU A 164 7.78 -19.03 -14.62
N GLU A 165 7.46 -20.16 -13.98
CA GLU A 165 8.43 -20.98 -13.23
C GLU A 165 9.23 -20.13 -12.22
N ALA A 166 8.57 -19.15 -11.61
CA ALA A 166 9.22 -18.17 -10.74
C ALA A 166 9.47 -18.77 -9.35
N THR A 167 10.52 -18.29 -8.67
CA THR A 167 10.89 -18.76 -7.33
C THR A 167 10.97 -17.59 -6.36
N GLY A 168 10.37 -17.74 -5.18
CA GLY A 168 10.33 -16.68 -4.18
C GLY A 168 9.69 -17.14 -2.87
N ILE A 169 9.73 -16.26 -1.88
CA ILE A 169 9.10 -16.45 -0.58
C ILE A 169 7.65 -15.97 -0.67
N VAL A 170 6.69 -16.87 -0.47
CA VAL A 170 5.27 -16.54 -0.48
C VAL A 170 4.70 -16.73 0.92
N VAL A 171 4.14 -15.66 1.49
CA VAL A 171 3.43 -15.68 2.77
C VAL A 171 1.93 -15.68 2.50
N VAL A 172 1.20 -16.59 3.12
CA VAL A 172 -0.26 -16.70 3.01
C VAL A 172 -0.88 -16.98 4.38
N PRO A 173 -2.15 -16.60 4.62
CA PRO A 173 -2.87 -16.99 5.82
C PRO A 173 -2.96 -18.51 5.97
N PHE A 174 -2.99 -19.03 7.18
CA PHE A 174 -3.13 -20.47 7.38
C PHE A 174 -4.59 -20.94 7.27
N TRP A 175 -5.13 -20.96 6.05
CA TRP A 175 -6.53 -21.30 5.78
C TRP A 175 -6.68 -22.58 4.94
N LYS A 176 -6.64 -23.74 5.59
CA LYS A 176 -6.68 -25.05 4.92
C LYS A 176 -7.92 -25.31 4.07
N SER A 177 -9.04 -24.65 4.37
CA SER A 177 -10.30 -24.79 3.63
C SER A 177 -10.33 -24.01 2.32
N GLN A 178 -9.34 -23.16 2.05
CA GLN A 178 -9.32 -22.34 0.85
C GLN A 178 -8.91 -23.12 -0.39
N PRO A 179 -9.54 -22.88 -1.57
CA PRO A 179 -9.23 -23.60 -2.80
C PRO A 179 -7.76 -23.52 -3.24
N TRP A 180 -7.06 -22.44 -2.89
CA TRP A 180 -5.66 -22.23 -3.24
C TRP A 180 -4.67 -22.97 -2.32
N TYR A 181 -5.10 -23.43 -1.14
CA TYR A 181 -4.19 -24.02 -0.14
C TYR A 181 -3.50 -25.31 -0.64
N PRO A 182 -4.21 -26.28 -1.26
CA PRO A 182 -3.55 -27.46 -1.81
C PRO A 182 -2.53 -27.12 -2.90
N LEU A 183 -2.80 -26.09 -3.71
CA LEU A 183 -1.89 -25.63 -4.74
C LEU A 183 -0.64 -25.01 -4.12
N PHE A 184 -0.79 -24.17 -3.11
CA PHE A 184 0.33 -23.60 -2.36
C PHE A 184 1.25 -24.69 -1.81
N CYS A 185 0.70 -25.71 -1.15
CA CYS A 185 1.50 -26.82 -0.63
C CYS A 185 2.23 -27.58 -1.73
N LYS A 186 1.60 -27.78 -2.90
CA LYS A 186 2.23 -28.47 -4.04
C LYS A 186 3.38 -27.68 -4.67
N LEU A 187 3.33 -26.35 -4.61
CA LEU A 187 4.38 -25.46 -5.12
C LEU A 187 5.53 -25.26 -4.13
N SER A 188 5.38 -25.70 -2.88
CA SER A 188 6.44 -25.58 -1.88
C SER A 188 7.62 -26.48 -2.26
N ILE A 189 8.77 -25.87 -2.50
CA ILE A 189 10.03 -26.57 -2.77
C ILE A 189 10.91 -26.76 -1.52
N ASP A 190 10.53 -26.11 -0.41
CA ASP A 190 11.19 -26.18 0.89
C ASP A 190 10.15 -26.34 2.01
N LYS A 191 10.59 -26.40 3.27
CA LYS A 191 9.76 -26.51 4.47
C LYS A 191 8.81 -25.32 4.61
N ILE A 192 7.52 -25.60 4.77
CA ILE A 192 6.52 -24.59 5.15
C ILE A 192 6.74 -24.19 6.62
N ILE A 193 6.91 -22.89 6.86
CA ILE A 193 7.02 -22.30 8.20
C ILE A 193 5.65 -21.82 8.66
N HIS A 194 5.30 -22.13 9.91
CA HIS A 194 4.10 -21.61 10.57
C HIS A 194 4.51 -20.55 11.60
N LEU A 195 4.10 -19.31 11.39
CA LEU A 195 4.46 -18.17 12.26
C LEU A 195 3.64 -18.07 13.55
N GLY A 196 2.72 -19.02 13.80
CA GLY A 196 1.86 -19.03 14.99
C GLY A 196 0.91 -17.83 15.10
N PRO A 197 -0.07 -17.86 16.02
CA PRO A 197 -0.86 -16.68 16.34
C PRO A 197 -0.02 -15.69 17.17
N ASN A 198 0.07 -14.44 16.72
CA ASN A 198 0.71 -13.34 17.43
C ASN A 198 -0.02 -12.04 17.08
N ASP A 199 -0.43 -11.26 18.09
CA ASP A 199 -1.16 -10.00 17.91
C ASP A 199 -0.36 -8.96 17.12
N ASN A 200 0.97 -9.11 17.09
CA ASN A 200 1.89 -8.26 16.33
C ASN A 200 2.37 -8.90 15.02
N LEU A 201 1.77 -10.01 14.58
CA LEU A 201 2.21 -10.72 13.36
C LEU A 201 2.08 -9.85 12.12
N LEU A 202 0.97 -9.11 12.02
CA LEU A 202 0.66 -8.27 10.87
C LEU A 202 0.53 -6.81 11.31
N VAL A 203 1.02 -5.90 10.48
CA VAL A 203 0.95 -4.45 10.69
C VAL A 203 0.35 -3.77 9.47
N CYS A 204 -0.37 -2.66 9.69
CA CYS A 204 -0.94 -1.81 8.65
C CYS A 204 -0.12 -0.52 8.50
#